data_AF-A0A2C9KV52-F1
#
_entry.id   AF-A0A2C9KV52-F1
#
_cell.length_a   1.000
_cell.length_b   1.000
_cell.length_c   1.000
_cell.angle_alpha   90.00
_cell.angle_beta   90.00
_cell.angle_gamma   90.00
#
_symmetry.space_group_name_H-M   'P 1'
#
loop_
_entity.id
_entity.type
_entity.pdbx_description
1 polymer ?
#
loop_
_entity_poly.entity_id
_entity_poly.type
_entity_poly.pdbx_seq_one_letter_code
_entity_poly.pdbx_strand_id
1 'polypeptide(L)'
;MPHCGRPLYNNFLWKNLSTSGGQGLNKVVLIGNSFSQIVERTPKSLLRETGNYILKIQPFVKETSLPDSFILTDVFNDLAVHSFPLAAIQTIRSDIGSPLQKPEYHRNEEEFIRNKNVTN
;
A
#
# COMPACT_ATOMS: atom_id res chain seq x y z
N MET A 1 8.89 5.05 3.30
CA MET A 1 8.95 4.10 2.19
C MET A 1 9.05 4.80 0.82
N PRO A 2 9.88 5.86 0.59
CA PRO A 2 10.06 6.42 -0.75
C PRO A 2 10.47 5.36 -1.78
N HIS A 3 9.81 5.33 -2.93
CA HIS A 3 10.09 4.42 -4.07
C HIS A 3 10.14 2.93 -3.73
N CYS A 4 9.59 2.54 -2.59
CA CYS A 4 9.27 1.14 -2.36
C CYS A 4 8.23 0.74 -3.38
N GLY A 5 8.31 -0.46 -3.95
CA GLY A 5 7.23 -0.82 -4.84
C GLY A 5 6.00 -1.33 -4.12
N ARG A 6 4.99 -1.52 -4.98
CA ARG A 6 3.61 -1.82 -4.62
C ARG A 6 3.46 -3.00 -3.66
N PRO A 7 4.20 -4.11 -3.79
CA PRO A 7 3.93 -5.26 -2.96
C PRO A 7 4.34 -5.01 -1.49
N LEU A 8 5.29 -4.10 -1.22
CA LEU A 8 5.64 -3.74 0.16
C LEU A 8 4.52 -2.95 0.84
N TYR A 9 3.96 -1.95 0.15
CA TYR A 9 2.76 -1.24 0.64
C TYR A 9 1.57 -2.18 0.81
N ASN A 10 1.35 -3.05 -0.18
CA ASN A 10 0.24 -3.98 -0.18
C ASN A 10 0.33 -4.98 0.99
N ASN A 11 1.53 -5.46 1.32
CA ASN A 11 1.79 -6.31 2.50
C ASN A 11 1.59 -5.55 3.81
N PHE A 12 2.11 -4.31 3.89
CA PHE A 12 1.93 -3.46 5.06
C PHE A 12 0.44 -3.22 5.36
N LEU A 13 -0.32 -2.86 4.34
CA LEU A 13 -1.77 -2.62 4.43
C LEU A 13 -2.50 -3.90 4.83
N TRP A 14 -2.25 -5.01 4.13
CA TRP A 14 -2.86 -6.31 4.45
C TRP A 14 -2.60 -6.71 5.90
N LYS A 15 -1.35 -6.64 6.35
CA LYS A 15 -0.97 -7.11 7.69
C LYS A 15 -1.68 -6.29 8.75
N ASN A 16 -1.68 -4.97 8.64
CA ASN A 16 -2.33 -4.11 9.63
C ASN A 16 -3.86 -4.18 9.56
N LEU A 17 -4.46 -4.30 8.37
CA LEU A 17 -5.90 -4.49 8.21
C LEU A 17 -6.38 -5.84 8.76
N SER A 18 -5.56 -6.89 8.63
CA SER A 18 -5.91 -8.25 9.08
C SER A 18 -5.79 -8.43 10.59
N THR A 19 -4.93 -7.66 11.26
CA THR A 19 -4.74 -7.72 12.71
C THR A 19 -5.64 -6.75 13.47
N SER A 20 -6.17 -7.17 14.62
CA SER A 20 -6.86 -6.29 15.58
C SER A 20 -7.92 -5.37 14.96
N GLY A 21 -8.72 -5.89 14.03
CA GLY A 21 -9.79 -5.09 13.41
C GLY A 21 -9.30 -3.95 12.50
N GLY A 22 -8.02 -3.92 12.10
CA GLY A 22 -7.44 -2.80 11.34
C GLY A 22 -6.92 -1.65 12.20
N GLN A 23 -7.07 -1.71 13.53
CA GLN A 23 -6.68 -0.63 14.45
C GLN A 23 -5.16 -0.37 14.51
N GLY A 24 -4.33 -1.23 13.92
CA GLY A 24 -2.90 -0.93 13.76
C GLY A 24 -2.66 0.29 12.87
N LEU A 25 -3.47 0.45 11.81
CA LEU A 25 -3.28 1.52 10.82
C LEU A 25 -3.55 2.91 11.39
N ASN A 26 -4.47 3.06 12.35
CA ASN A 26 -4.81 4.38 12.86
C ASN A 26 -3.73 5.01 13.76
N LYS A 27 -2.73 4.21 14.13
CA LYS A 27 -1.62 4.60 15.03
C LYS A 27 -0.32 4.87 14.28
N VAL A 28 -0.34 4.77 12.95
CA VAL A 28 0.85 4.93 12.11
C VAL A 28 0.62 6.03 11.09
N VAL A 29 1.70 6.75 10.81
CA VAL A 29 1.81 7.68 9.69
C VAL A 29 2.75 7.04 8.69
N LEU A 30 2.30 6.87 7.46
CA LEU A 30 3.12 6.34 6.38
C LEU A 30 3.60 7.52 5.53
N ILE A 31 4.91 7.68 5.40
CA ILE A 31 5.53 8.59 4.43
C ILE A 31 6.01 7.72 3.27
N GLY A 32 5.46 7.91 2.09
CA GLY A 32 5.73 7.07 0.92
C GLY A 32 5.25 7.71 -0.37
N ASN A 33 5.22 6.93 -1.44
CA ASN A 33 4.66 7.32 -2.72
C ASN A 33 3.14 7.47 -2.57
N SER A 34 2.58 8.50 -3.20
CA SER A 34 1.14 8.77 -3.25
C SER A 34 0.38 7.56 -3.78
N PHE A 35 -0.55 7.06 -2.98
CA PHE A 35 -1.50 6.04 -3.39
C PHE A 35 -2.40 6.56 -4.51
N SER A 36 -2.76 7.84 -4.49
CA SER A 36 -3.54 8.45 -5.58
C SER A 36 -2.78 8.38 -6.91
N GLN A 37 -1.52 8.80 -6.94
CA GLN A 37 -0.69 8.69 -8.15
C GLN A 37 -0.46 7.24 -8.56
N ILE A 38 -0.25 6.31 -7.61
CA ILE A 38 -0.14 4.87 -7.92
C ILE A 38 -1.41 4.36 -8.60
N VAL A 39 -2.59 4.71 -8.10
CA VAL A 39 -3.88 4.29 -8.67
C VAL A 39 -4.13 4.90 -10.04
N GLU A 40 -3.74 6.15 -10.25
CA GLU A 40 -3.92 6.86 -11.51
C GLU A 40 -3.01 6.33 -12.63
N ARG A 41 -1.72 6.12 -12.33
CA ARG A 41 -0.71 5.71 -13.33
C ARG A 41 -0.68 4.20 -13.64
N THR A 42 -1.43 3.39 -12.89
CA THR A 42 -1.37 1.93 -13.00
C THR A 42 -2.70 1.37 -13.52
N PRO A 43 -2.69 0.54 -14.58
CA PRO A 43 -3.90 -0.16 -15.01
C PRO A 43 -4.55 -0.92 -13.84
N LYS A 44 -5.87 -0.77 -13.67
CA LYS A 44 -6.58 -1.39 -12.54
C LYS A 44 -6.44 -2.91 -12.46
N SER A 45 -6.33 -3.61 -13.60
CA SER A 45 -6.06 -5.05 -13.65
C SER A 45 -4.71 -5.38 -12.99
N LEU A 46 -3.64 -4.73 -13.44
CA LEU A 46 -2.30 -4.89 -12.88
C LEU A 46 -2.24 -4.48 -11.40
N LEU A 47 -2.93 -3.42 -11.01
CA LEU A 47 -2.95 -2.98 -9.62
C LEU A 47 -3.72 -3.94 -8.71
N ARG A 48 -4.75 -4.63 -9.20
CA ARG A 48 -5.42 -5.69 -8.43
C ARG A 48 -4.50 -6.88 -8.15
N GLU A 49 -3.58 -7.18 -9.05
CA GLU A 49 -2.59 -8.26 -8.85
C GLU A 49 -1.45 -7.81 -7.93
N THR A 50 -0.90 -6.62 -8.17
CA THR A 50 0.34 -6.17 -7.51
C THR A 50 0.13 -5.30 -6.26
N GLY A 51 -1.07 -4.75 -6.06
CA GLY A 51 -1.36 -3.71 -5.07
C GLY A 51 -2.83 -3.58 -4.68
N ASN A 52 -3.57 -4.69 -4.60
CA ASN A 52 -5.01 -4.69 -4.35
C ASN A 52 -5.44 -3.86 -3.13
N TYR A 53 -4.67 -3.94 -2.03
CA TYR A 53 -4.98 -3.19 -0.82
C TYR A 53 -4.72 -1.69 -0.96
N ILE A 54 -3.80 -1.28 -1.84
CA ILE A 54 -3.62 0.13 -2.21
C ILE A 54 -4.89 0.63 -2.90
N LEU A 55 -5.38 -0.12 -3.91
CA LEU A 55 -6.60 0.22 -4.65
C LEU A 55 -7.82 0.33 -3.71
N LYS A 56 -7.93 -0.56 -2.72
CA LYS A 56 -9.06 -0.58 -1.78
C LYS A 56 -9.01 0.53 -0.74
N ILE A 57 -7.81 0.90 -0.25
CA ILE A 57 -7.68 1.93 0.79
C ILE A 57 -7.66 3.35 0.24
N GLN A 58 -7.23 3.54 -1.01
CA GLN A 58 -7.00 4.87 -1.59
C GLN A 58 -8.21 5.81 -1.47
N PRO A 59 -9.48 5.38 -1.64
CA PRO A 59 -10.62 6.29 -1.49
C PRO A 59 -10.86 6.81 -0.08
N PHE A 60 -10.27 6.16 0.94
CA PHE A 60 -10.54 6.45 2.35
C PHE A 60 -9.33 6.94 3.13
N VAL A 61 -8.12 6.74 2.59
CA VAL A 61 -6.89 7.26 3.20
C VAL A 61 -6.87 8.78 3.14
N LYS A 62 -6.41 9.42 4.22
CA LYS A 62 -6.10 10.85 4.17
C LYS A 62 -4.66 10.99 3.72
N GLU A 63 -4.52 11.40 2.46
CA GLU A 63 -3.24 11.65 1.80
C GLU A 63 -2.96 13.15 1.73
N THR A 64 -1.72 13.55 1.96
CA THR A 64 -1.26 14.93 1.79
C THR A 64 0.09 14.90 1.10
N SER A 65 0.16 15.41 -0.13
CA SER A 65 1.41 15.51 -0.88
C SER A 65 2.41 16.35 -0.11
N LEU A 66 3.67 15.91 -0.11
CA LEU A 66 4.77 16.71 0.42
C LEU A 66 5.18 17.74 -0.63
N PRO A 67 5.68 18.93 -0.22
CA PRO A 67 6.15 19.92 -1.16
C PRO A 67 7.31 19.37 -2.01
N ASP A 68 7.26 19.62 -3.32
CA ASP A 68 8.31 19.26 -4.28
C ASP A 68 9.56 20.15 -4.17
N SER A 69 9.92 20.60 -2.97
CA SER A 69 11.11 21.44 -2.72
C SER A 69 12.40 20.62 -2.62
N PHE A 70 12.41 19.40 -3.16
CA PHE A 70 13.59 18.55 -3.15
C PHE A 70 14.57 19.01 -4.22
N ILE A 71 15.86 19.03 -3.88
CA ILE A 71 16.95 19.34 -4.84
C ILE A 71 16.95 18.34 -6.01
N LEU A 72 16.44 17.13 -5.77
CA LEU A 72 16.21 16.08 -6.77
C LEU A 72 14.71 16.01 -7.10
N THR A 73 14.25 16.94 -7.93
CA THR A 73 12.85 17.09 -8.35
C THR A 73 12.31 15.87 -9.08
N ASP A 74 13.18 15.10 -9.73
CA ASP A 74 12.78 14.05 -10.67
C ASP A 74 12.55 12.70 -9.97
N VAL A 75 13.11 12.57 -8.76
CA VAL A 75 13.05 11.32 -8.00
C VAL A 75 11.89 11.38 -7.02
N PHE A 76 11.74 12.42 -6.20
CA PHE A 76 10.80 12.45 -5.08
C PHE A 76 9.47 13.18 -5.32
N ASN A 77 9.07 13.34 -6.58
CA ASN A 77 7.88 14.08 -7.00
C ASN A 77 6.53 13.42 -6.67
N ASP A 78 6.54 12.20 -6.16
CA ASP A 78 5.31 11.49 -5.78
C ASP A 78 5.23 11.20 -4.28
N LEU A 79 5.96 11.93 -3.43
CA LEU A 79 5.90 11.73 -1.99
C LEU A 79 4.65 12.32 -1.34
N ALA A 80 4.07 11.55 -0.43
CA ALA A 80 2.93 11.94 0.37
C ALA A 80 2.98 11.37 1.79
N VAL A 81 2.29 12.07 2.69
CA VAL A 81 2.00 11.65 4.06
C VAL A 81 0.62 11.04 4.11
N HIS A 82 0.53 9.79 4.55
CA HIS A 82 -0.70 9.02 4.60
C HIS A 82 -1.06 8.80 6.07
N SER A 83 -2.28 9.18 6.42
CA SER A 83 -2.90 8.87 7.71
C SER A 83 -4.17 8.07 7.47
N PHE A 84 -4.49 7.19 8.43
CA PHE A 84 -5.60 6.25 8.31
C PHE A 84 -6.63 6.55 9.41
N PRO A 85 -7.61 7.43 9.14
CA PRO A 85 -8.68 7.71 10.10
C PRO A 85 -9.41 6.43 10.51
N LEU A 86 -9.88 6.37 11.77
CA LEU A 86 -10.66 5.21 12.24
C LEU A 86 -11.91 4.96 11.38
N ALA A 87 -12.59 6.02 10.95
CA ALA A 87 -13.73 5.92 10.04
C ALA A 87 -13.36 5.24 8.71
N ALA A 88 -12.22 5.59 8.12
CA ALA A 88 -11.72 4.96 6.90
C ALA A 88 -11.47 3.47 7.10
N ILE A 89 -10.85 3.09 8.22
CA ILE A 89 -10.59 1.69 8.56
C ILE A 89 -11.90 0.92 8.73
N GLN A 90 -12.89 1.50 9.43
CA GLN A 90 -14.20 0.88 9.62
C GLN A 90 -14.91 0.65 8.28
N THR A 91 -14.95 1.67 7.41
CA THR A 91 -15.58 1.55 6.08
C THR A 91 -14.90 0.47 5.24
N ILE A 92 -13.57 0.46 5.19
CA ILE A 92 -12.80 -0.56 4.47
C ILE A 92 -13.05 -1.95 5.03
N ARG A 93 -13.12 -2.09 6.36
CA ARG A 93 -13.38 -3.39 7.01
C ARG A 93 -14.80 -3.90 6.78
N SER A 94 -15.75 -3.01 6.52
CA SER A 94 -17.11 -3.37 6.11
C SER A 94 -17.18 -3.73 4.62
N ASP A 95 -16.41 -3.06 3.77
CA ASP A 95 -16.39 -3.29 2.32
C ASP A 95 -15.56 -4.53 1.93
N ILE A 96 -14.42 -4.74 2.59
CA ILE A 96 -13.55 -5.89 2.35
C ILE A 96 -14.00 -7.05 3.24
N GLY A 97 -14.46 -8.13 2.62
CA GLY A 97 -14.86 -9.36 3.31
C GLY A 97 -13.77 -9.96 4.22
N SER A 98 -14.21 -10.73 5.21
CA SER A 98 -13.36 -11.45 6.17
C SER A 98 -13.45 -12.96 5.93
N PRO A 99 -12.34 -13.72 5.94
CA PRO A 99 -10.96 -13.27 6.19
C PRO A 99 -10.33 -12.54 4.99
N LEU A 100 -9.44 -11.59 5.28
CA LEU A 100 -8.66 -10.91 4.24
C LEU A 100 -7.63 -11.88 3.65
N GLN A 101 -7.61 -12.00 2.32
CA GLN A 101 -6.66 -12.86 1.61
C GLN A 101 -5.26 -12.27 1.64
N LYS A 102 -4.26 -13.07 2.04
CA LYS A 102 -2.86 -12.67 1.98
C LYS A 102 -2.48 -12.36 0.52
N PRO A 103 -1.81 -11.24 0.24
CA PRO A 103 -1.27 -10.98 -1.08
C PRO A 103 -0.38 -12.12 -1.58
N GLU A 104 -0.63 -12.56 -2.79
CA GLU A 104 0.23 -13.48 -3.52
C GLU A 104 0.77 -12.75 -4.74
N TYR A 105 2.06 -12.92 -4.96
CA TYR A 105 2.78 -12.25 -6.03
C TYR A 105 3.41 -13.28 -6.95
N HIS A 106 3.46 -13.00 -8.25
CA HIS A 106 4.12 -13.87 -9.21
C HIS A 106 5.64 -13.64 -9.21
N ARG A 107 6.40 -14.61 -9.74
CA ARG A 107 7.86 -14.76 -9.59
C ARG A 107 8.71 -13.60 -10.16
N ASN A 108 8.10 -12.66 -10.89
CA ASN A 108 8.79 -11.62 -11.65
C ASN A 108 8.85 -10.26 -10.92
N GLU A 109 8.42 -10.18 -9.66
CA GLU A 109 8.57 -8.97 -8.87
C GLU A 109 10.00 -8.90 -8.31
N GLU A 110 10.85 -8.10 -8.97
CA GLU A 110 12.28 -7.91 -8.64
C GLU A 110 12.52 -7.40 -7.21
N GLU A 111 11.47 -6.93 -6.53
CA GLU A 111 11.53 -6.30 -5.21
C GLU A 111 11.53 -7.29 -4.03
N PHE A 112 11.35 -8.59 -4.26
CA PHE A 112 11.28 -9.59 -3.20
C PHE A 112 12.33 -10.69 -3.32
N ILE A 113 13.18 -10.79 -2.30
CA ILE A 113 14.01 -11.97 -2.07
C ILE A 113 13.14 -13.04 -1.40
N ARG A 114 12.78 -14.09 -2.14
CA ARG A 114 12.17 -15.30 -1.56
C ARG A 114 13.25 -16.27 -1.14
N ASN A 115 13.06 -16.94 -0.01
CA ASN A 115 13.88 -18.08 0.36
C ASN A 115 13.70 -19.13 -0.75
N LYS A 116 14.77 -19.46 -1.49
CA LYS A 116 14.73 -20.58 -2.41
C LYS A 116 14.59 -21.82 -1.54
N ASN A 117 13.44 -22.47 -1.56
CA ASN A 117 13.32 -23.79 -0.98
C ASN A 117 14.36 -24.66 -1.69
N VAL A 118 15.45 -24.98 -1.00
CA VAL A 118 16.36 -26.05 -1.40
C VAL A 118 15.54 -27.31 -1.24
N THR A 119 15.06 -27.85 -2.36
CA THR A 119 14.54 -29.21 -2.41
C THR A 119 15.71 -30.12 -2.05
N ASN A 120 15.67 -30.73 -0.87
CA ASN A 120 16.46 -31.91 -0.54
C ASN A 120 16.01 -33.10 -1.40
#